data_AF-A0A967UNX1-F1
#
_entry.id   AF-A0A967UNX1-F1
#
_cell.length_a   1.000
_cell.length_b   1.000
_cell.length_c   1.000
_cell.angle_alpha   90.00
_cell.angle_beta   90.00
_cell.angle_gamma   90.00
#
_symmetry.space_group_name_H-M   'P 1'
#
loop_
_entity.id
_entity.type
_entity.pdbx_description
1 polymer ?
#
loop_
_entity_poly.entity_id
_entity_poly.type
_entity_poly.pdbx_seq_one_letter_code
_entity_poly.pdbx_strand_id
1 'polypeptide(L)' 'SNSGRLGFISRGQFVKPFEDVAFSLPVGGLSAPVRTRFGLHLIKVFDQRHKERLDCENLDDVTRQSLRN' A
#
# COMPACT_ATOMS: atom_id res chain seq x y z
N SER A 1 10.71 -13.55 -15.49
CA SER A 1 10.45 -13.56 -14.02
C SER A 1 10.69 -12.17 -13.48
N ASN A 2 9.73 -11.54 -12.79
CA ASN A 2 9.81 -10.14 -12.35
C ASN A 2 10.81 -9.88 -11.19
N SER A 3 11.88 -10.67 -11.05
CA SER A 3 12.98 -10.48 -10.09
C SER A 3 12.58 -10.05 -8.65
N GLY A 4 11.40 -10.45 -8.17
CA GLY A 4 10.88 -10.07 -6.84
C GLY A 4 10.27 -8.66 -6.74
N ARG A 5 10.04 -7.94 -7.84
CA ARG A 5 9.32 -6.64 -7.82
C ARG A 5 7.82 -6.83 -7.61
N LEU A 6 7.28 -6.19 -6.57
CA LEU A 6 5.87 -6.23 -6.21
C LEU A 6 5.06 -5.02 -6.69
N GLY A 7 5.72 -3.98 -7.21
CA GLY A 7 5.06 -2.70 -7.54
C GLY A 7 4.65 -1.92 -6.29
N PHE A 8 3.66 -1.04 -6.43
CA PHE A 8 3.06 -0.36 -5.28
C PHE A 8 2.07 -1.28 -4.58
N ILE A 9 2.23 -1.38 -3.26
CA ILE A 9 1.38 -2.21 -2.42
C ILE A 9 0.51 -1.31 -1.53
N SER A 10 -0.69 -1.78 -1.23
CA SER A 10 -1.62 -1.16 -0.28
C SER A 10 -1.79 -2.06 0.95
N ARG A 11 -2.19 -1.47 2.08
CA ARG A 11 -2.48 -2.24 3.30
C ARG A 11 -3.61 -3.25 3.06
N GLY A 12 -3.49 -4.44 3.65
CA GLY A 12 -4.42 -5.55 3.49
C GLY A 12 -4.17 -6.45 2.28
N GLN A 13 -3.13 -6.19 1.48
CA GLN A 13 -2.77 -7.04 0.34
C GLN A 13 -1.82 -8.18 0.72
N PHE A 14 -1.03 -8.02 1.78
CA PHE A 14 -0.06 -9.00 2.25
C PHE A 14 -0.31 -9.42 3.69
N VAL A 15 0.38 -10.47 4.13
CA VAL A 15 0.32 -10.93 5.52
C VAL A 15 0.90 -9.87 6.45
N LYS A 16 0.27 -9.70 7.60
CA LYS A 16 0.60 -8.66 8.58
C LYS A 16 2.11 -8.52 8.89
N PRO A 17 2.89 -9.59 9.13
CA PRO A 17 4.32 -9.44 9.39
C PRO A 17 5.12 -8.83 8.24
N PHE A 18 4.69 -9.08 7.00
CA PHE A 18 5.32 -8.49 5.82
C PHE A 18 4.94 -7.01 5.69
N GLU A 19 3.65 -6.69 5.82
CA GLU A 19 3.15 -5.31 5.72
C GLU A 19 3.75 -4.41 6.79
N ASP A 20 3.73 -4.85 8.05
CA ASP A 20 4.21 -4.07 9.17
C ASP A 20 5.67 -3.62 8.96
N VAL A 21 6.52 -4.54 8.47
CA VAL A 21 7.91 -4.23 8.16
C VAL A 21 8.02 -3.34 6.92
N ALA A 22 7.32 -3.66 5.83
CA ALA A 22 7.37 -2.89 4.58
C ALA A 22 6.96 -1.42 4.77
N PHE A 23 5.92 -1.17 5.59
CA PHE A 23 5.43 0.17 5.88
C PHE A 23 6.22 0.89 6.99
N SER A 24 6.99 0.17 7.82
CA SER A 24 7.88 0.78 8.83
C SER A 24 9.22 1.24 8.26
N LEU A 25 9.66 0.67 7.14
CA LEU A 25 10.95 0.99 6.54
C LEU A 25 10.92 2.35 5.84
N PRO A 26 12.00 3.15 5.94
CA PRO A 26 12.15 4.32 5.11
C PRO A 26 12.39 3.93 3.65
N VAL A 27 12.14 4.86 2.72
CA VAL A 27 12.49 4.69 1.30
C VAL A 27 13.99 4.41 1.17
N GLY A 28 14.35 3.37 0.41
CA GLY A 28 15.72 2.86 0.29
C GLY A 28 16.12 1.83 1.35
N GLY A 29 15.33 1.68 2.42
CA GLY A 29 15.60 0.76 3.52
C GLY A 29 15.48 -0.71 3.13
N LEU A 30 16.31 -1.54 3.77
CA LEU A 30 16.30 -3.00 3.67
C LEU A 30 15.97 -3.60 5.03
N SER A 31 15.04 -4.56 5.08
CA SER A 31 14.66 -5.23 6.32
C SER A 31 15.68 -6.28 6.76
N ALA A 32 15.65 -6.62 8.05
CA ALA A 32 16.09 -7.92 8.50
C ALA A 32 15.21 -9.05 7.90
N PRO A 33 15.64 -10.31 7.92
CA PRO A 33 14.85 -11.42 7.42
C PRO A 33 13.50 -11.54 8.15
N VAL A 34 12.41 -11.44 7.39
CA VAL A 34 11.04 -11.52 7.90
C VAL A 34 10.51 -12.93 7.70
N ARG A 35 10.14 -13.60 8.79
CA ARG A 35 9.52 -14.92 8.75
C ARG A 35 8.02 -14.78 8.58
N THR A 36 7.47 -15.42 7.55
CA THR A 36 6.03 -15.55 7.33
C THR A 36 5.66 -17.02 7.18
N ARG A 37 4.35 -17.32 7.06
CA ARG A 37 3.88 -18.68 6.74
C ARG A 37 4.39 -19.21 5.40
N PHE A 38 4.89 -18.34 4.53
CA PHE A 38 5.41 -18.68 3.21
C PHE A 38 6.94 -18.86 3.19
N GLY A 39 7.60 -18.67 4.34
CA GLY A 39 9.05 -18.80 4.47
C GLY A 39 9.71 -17.51 4.96
N LEU A 40 10.91 -17.25 4.45
CA LEU A 40 11.73 -16.12 4.86
C LEU A 40 11.81 -15.09 3.72
N HIS A 41 11.65 -13.82 4.05
CA HIS A 41 11.63 -12.73 3.06
C HIS A 41 12.58 -11.61 3.46
N LEU A 42 13.26 -11.04 2.47
CA LEU A 42 13.97 -9.76 2.60
C LEU A 42 13.17 -8.69 1.86
N ILE A 43 12.94 -7.56 2.51
CA ILE A 43 12.05 -6.51 2.01
C ILE A 43 12.88 -5.25 1.77
N LYS A 44 12.81 -4.71 0.56
CA LYS A 44 13.42 -3.42 0.21
C LYS A 44 12.36 -2.45 -0.30
N VAL A 45 12.30 -1.27 0.30
CA VAL A 45 11.38 -0.21 -0.13
C VAL A 45 12.07 0.68 -1.15
N PHE A 46 11.48 0.80 -2.34
CA PHE A 46 12.04 1.65 -3.41
C PHE A 46 11.37 3.02 -3.48
N ASP A 47 10.09 3.11 -3.13
CA ASP A 47 9.30 4.33 -3.20
C ASP A 47 8.09 4.22 -2.27
N GLN A 48 7.54 5.34 -1.82
CA GLN A 48 6.35 5.44 -0.98
C GLN A 48 5.47 6.58 -1.48
N ARG A 49 4.17 6.31 -1.63
CA ARG A 49 3.17 7.32 -2.01
C ARG A 49 2.12 7.41 -0.94
N HIS A 50 1.82 8.62 -0.49
CA HIS A 50 0.65 8.88 0.33
C HIS A 50 -0.57 8.93 -0.57
N LYS A 51 -1.59 8.14 -0.25
CA LYS A 51 -2.91 8.35 -0.83
C LYS A 51 -3.47 9.61 -0.16
N GLU A 52 -3.64 10.67 -0.93
CA GLU A 52 -4.37 11.85 -0.48
C GLU A 52 -5.73 11.40 0.04
N ARG A 53 -6.07 11.83 1.24
CA ARG A 53 -7.39 11.59 1.81
C ARG A 53 -8.37 12.31 0.89
N LEU A 54 -9.22 11.55 0.20
CA LEU A 54 -10.41 12.15 -0.41
C LEU A 54 -11.28 12.55 0.77
N ASP A 55 -11.28 13.84 1.09
CA ASP A 55 -12.21 14.39 2.05
C ASP A 55 -13.63 14.15 1.53
N CYS A 56 -14.44 13.54 2.39
CA CYS A 56 -15.81 13.15 2.09
C CYS A 56 -16.75 14.34 1.82
N GLU A 57 -16.27 15.57 1.90
CA GLU A 57 -17.04 16.80 1.67
C GLU A 57 -17.41 17.06 0.20
N ASN A 58 -16.92 16.26 -0.77
CA ASN A 58 -17.20 16.46 -2.20
C ASN A 58 -18.25 15.49 -2.81
N LEU A 59 -18.97 14.71 -2.01
CA LEU A 59 -20.03 13.82 -2.53
C LEU A 59 -21.36 14.53 -2.80
N ASP A 60 -21.51 15.79 -2.38
CA ASP A 60 -22.79 16.50 -2.43
C ASP A 60 -23.09 17.12 -3.80
N ASP A 61 -22.08 17.37 -4.64
CA ASP A 61 -22.26 18.04 -5.93
C ASP A 61 -22.53 17.08 -7.09
N VAL A 62 -22.02 15.85 -7.02
CA VAL A 62 -22.19 14.87 -8.12
C VAL A 62 -23.60 14.26 -8.12
N THR A 63 -24.26 14.16 -6.97
CA THR A 63 -25.57 13.49 -6.88
C THR A 63 -26.76 14.37 -7.28
N ARG A 64 -26.62 15.71 -7.27
CA ARG A 64 -27.74 16.62 -7.59
C ARG A 64 -28.03 16.75 -9.09
N GLN A 65 -27.05 16.46 -9.95
CA GLN A 65 -27.18 16.67 -11.39
C GLN A 65 -27.90 15.54 -12.13
N SER A 66 -27.99 14.34 -11.55
CA SER A 66 -28.68 13.19 -12.16
C SER A 66 -30.17 13.07 -11.83
N LEU A 67 -30.70 13.89 -10.91
CA LEU A 67 -32.13 13.87 -10.53
C LEU A 67 -32.95 14.99 -11.18
N ARG A 68 -32.35 15.77 -12.09
CA ARG A 68 -33.01 16.82 -12.86
C ARG A 68 -33.12 16.38 -14.32
N ASN A 69 -33.92 15.36 -14.57
CA ASN A 69 -34.51 15.03 -15.88
C ASN A 69 -35.93 14.53 -15.66
#